data_AF-A0A1S7LG70-F1
#
_entry.id   AF-A0A1S7LG70-F1
#
_cell.length_a   1.000
_cell.length_b   1.000
_cell.length_c   1.000
_cell.angle_alpha   90.00
_cell.angle_beta   90.00
_cell.angle_gamma   90.00
#
_symmetry.space_group_name_H-M   'P 1'
#
loop_
_entity.id
_entity.type
_entity.pdbx_description
1 polymer ?
#
loop_
_entity_poly.entity_id
_entity_poly.type
_entity_poly.pdbx_seq_one_letter_code
_entity_poly.pdbx_strand_id
1 'polypeptide(L)'
;MGAALVDLYWVAGQANLEALVGQAAILEPGEQERAGRFVRPCDQTLYRAAHVLLRRSLSRYAEIEPQQWYFVSNPDGRPEIDLSAHPEAQSLRFNLSHSGQVACCGITRGAAVGVDVEQERSIPRVEALAKRFFTPAEAAAVAGLPPEQQVGGFLSYWTLKEAALKATGRGLQDGLDAIAFQIHDQTVVAKLPQLARSESAQGQVLGWRFALLEIELGLPCALAVALHSAQQMRLCIHRCGCYDAMLNPAVVASTPGVTVHQGPNLGVVDAWRPLSNGWSGEGHFNLCEKRMTEASSAPNAVQIQGWIRDYLVETLQVDPKDIDPQRPFTEYGLDSAAVVILTGDLEEWLARDLDPTLLQDYTTLEVLANHLSSSDTH
;
A
#
# COMPACT_ATOMS: atom_id res chain seq x y z
N MET A 1 -5.64 -5.12 -31.65
CA MET A 1 -5.12 -4.09 -30.73
C MET A 1 -4.48 -4.83 -29.57
N GLY A 2 -3.23 -4.50 -29.21
CA GLY A 2 -2.51 -5.19 -28.14
C GLY A 2 -3.08 -4.88 -26.75
N ALA A 3 -2.86 -5.78 -25.80
CA ALA A 3 -3.11 -5.55 -24.38
C ALA A 3 -1.76 -5.31 -23.68
N ALA A 4 -1.73 -4.37 -22.75
CA ALA A 4 -0.59 -4.14 -21.88
C ALA A 4 -0.61 -5.19 -20.76
N LEU A 5 0.44 -6.00 -20.71
CA LEU A 5 0.60 -7.05 -19.70
C LEU A 5 1.12 -6.43 -18.40
N VAL A 6 0.47 -6.78 -17.29
CA VAL A 6 0.99 -6.58 -15.94
C VAL A 6 1.18 -7.95 -15.33
N ASP A 7 2.42 -8.27 -14.96
CA ASP A 7 2.73 -9.44 -14.17
C ASP A 7 2.76 -9.05 -12.69
N LEU A 8 1.81 -9.57 -11.93
CA LEU A 8 1.67 -9.37 -10.50
C LEU A 8 2.24 -10.57 -9.76
N TYR A 9 3.38 -10.38 -9.11
CA TYR A 9 4.00 -11.38 -8.24
C TYR A 9 3.61 -11.09 -6.80
N TRP A 10 3.26 -12.12 -6.03
CA TRP A 10 2.92 -11.94 -4.63
C TRP A 10 3.28 -13.15 -3.78
N VAL A 11 3.48 -12.91 -2.49
CA VAL A 11 3.80 -13.91 -1.46
C VAL A 11 3.02 -13.58 -0.20
N ALA A 12 2.51 -14.58 0.50
CA ALA A 12 1.90 -14.39 1.82
C ALA A 12 2.26 -15.49 2.81
N GLY A 13 2.18 -15.11 4.08
CA GLY A 13 2.38 -15.96 5.24
C GLY A 13 3.84 -15.98 5.70
N GLN A 14 4.03 -15.96 7.01
CA GLN A 14 5.33 -15.88 7.66
C GLN A 14 6.38 -16.84 7.08
N ALA A 15 6.03 -18.12 6.93
CA ALA A 15 6.97 -19.13 6.44
C ALA A 15 7.48 -18.86 5.01
N ASN A 16 6.63 -18.30 4.14
CA ASN A 16 7.04 -17.96 2.77
C ASN A 16 7.89 -16.69 2.74
N LEU A 17 7.58 -15.70 3.60
CA LEU A 17 8.42 -14.52 3.76
C LEU A 17 9.82 -14.92 4.26
N GLU A 18 9.91 -15.75 5.29
CA GLU A 18 11.18 -16.26 5.83
C GLU A 18 12.00 -17.04 4.78
N ALA A 19 11.33 -17.84 3.95
CA ALA A 19 11.98 -18.55 2.85
C ALA A 19 12.63 -17.60 1.82
N LEU A 20 12.00 -16.46 1.53
CA LEU A 20 12.61 -15.41 0.71
C LEU A 20 13.75 -14.69 1.44
N VAL A 21 13.60 -14.43 2.74
CA VAL A 21 14.67 -13.82 3.56
C VAL A 21 15.92 -14.70 3.59
N GLY A 22 15.79 -16.03 3.53
CA GLY A 22 16.92 -16.95 3.38
C GLY A 22 17.80 -16.69 2.15
N GLN A 23 17.32 -15.88 1.21
CA GLN A 23 18.00 -15.52 -0.05
C GLN A 23 18.44 -14.06 -0.07
N ALA A 24 18.35 -13.35 1.07
CA ALA A 24 18.65 -11.92 1.16
C ALA A 24 20.11 -11.55 0.82
N ALA A 25 21.01 -12.53 0.63
CA ALA A 25 22.36 -12.30 0.12
C ALA A 25 22.40 -11.60 -1.27
N ILE A 26 21.28 -11.58 -2.00
CA ILE A 26 21.16 -10.84 -3.27
C ILE A 26 20.84 -9.34 -3.09
N LEU A 27 20.50 -8.91 -1.89
CA LEU A 27 20.16 -7.50 -1.61
C LEU A 27 21.44 -6.66 -1.56
N GLU A 28 21.35 -5.42 -2.01
CA GLU A 28 22.44 -4.48 -1.89
C GLU A 28 22.69 -4.08 -0.42
N PRO A 29 23.92 -3.66 -0.08
CA PRO A 29 24.24 -3.22 1.28
C PRO A 29 23.27 -2.15 1.82
N GLY A 30 22.83 -1.20 0.98
CA GLY A 30 21.87 -0.17 1.35
C GLY A 30 20.48 -0.72 1.69
N GLU A 31 20.00 -1.73 0.96
CA GLU A 31 18.74 -2.41 1.28
C GLU A 31 18.85 -3.21 2.59
N GLN A 32 19.99 -3.88 2.81
CA GLN A 32 20.24 -4.61 4.05
C GLN A 32 20.31 -3.68 5.27
N GLU A 33 20.98 -2.54 5.11
CA GLU A 33 21.05 -1.51 6.14
C GLU A 33 19.66 -0.94 6.42
N ARG A 34 18.91 -0.55 5.38
CA ARG A 34 17.52 -0.07 5.51
C ARG A 34 16.65 -1.08 6.23
N ALA A 35 16.73 -2.36 5.85
CA ALA A 35 16.02 -3.43 6.53
C ALA A 35 16.41 -3.53 8.01
N GLY A 36 17.68 -3.35 8.35
CA GLY A 36 18.18 -3.41 9.73
C GLY A 36 17.75 -2.24 10.63
N ARG A 37 17.28 -1.13 10.05
CA ARG A 37 16.82 0.04 10.81
C ARG A 37 15.39 -0.10 11.35
N PHE A 38 14.58 -1.00 10.77
CA PHE A 38 13.22 -1.21 11.28
C PHE A 38 13.22 -1.69 12.72
N VAL A 39 12.34 -1.09 13.54
CA VAL A 39 12.21 -1.43 14.96
C VAL A 39 11.76 -2.87 15.16
N ARG A 40 10.72 -3.31 14.42
CA ARG A 40 10.14 -4.65 14.62
C ARG A 40 10.76 -5.67 13.68
N PRO A 41 11.11 -6.88 14.18
CA PRO A 41 11.62 -7.96 13.32
C PRO A 41 10.69 -8.38 12.17
N CYS A 42 9.37 -8.25 12.34
CA CYS A 42 8.41 -8.53 11.27
C CYS A 42 8.57 -7.56 10.10
N ASP A 43 8.78 -6.26 10.34
CA ASP A 43 8.99 -5.26 9.30
C ASP A 43 10.33 -5.49 8.58
N GLN A 44 11.38 -5.86 9.32
CA GLN A 44 12.67 -6.25 8.74
C GLN A 44 12.51 -7.43 7.77
N THR A 45 11.73 -8.44 8.18
CA THR A 45 11.44 -9.64 7.40
C THR A 45 10.65 -9.29 6.14
N LEU A 46 9.58 -8.51 6.30
CA LEU A 46 8.69 -8.12 5.21
C LEU A 46 9.43 -7.30 4.14
N TYR A 47 10.22 -6.30 4.56
CA TYR A 47 11.03 -5.48 3.66
C TYR A 47 12.01 -6.33 2.85
N ARG A 48 12.78 -7.19 3.52
CA ARG A 48 13.75 -8.08 2.84
C ARG A 48 13.05 -9.01 1.85
N ALA A 49 11.95 -9.65 2.26
CA ALA A 49 11.19 -10.56 1.40
C ALA A 49 10.63 -9.85 0.16
N ALA A 50 10.06 -8.65 0.34
CA ALA A 50 9.53 -7.83 -0.74
C ALA A 50 10.62 -7.45 -1.76
N HIS A 51 11.80 -7.05 -1.30
CA HIS A 51 12.93 -6.70 -2.17
C HIS A 51 13.56 -7.92 -2.87
N VAL A 52 13.65 -9.07 -2.18
CA VAL A 52 14.07 -10.33 -2.81
C VAL A 52 13.08 -10.76 -3.90
N LEU A 53 11.78 -10.66 -3.63
CA LEU A 53 10.71 -10.95 -4.59
C LEU A 53 10.86 -10.06 -5.83
N LEU A 54 11.06 -8.76 -5.65
CA LEU A 54 11.22 -7.80 -6.74
C LEU A 54 12.44 -8.13 -7.62
N ARG A 55 13.63 -8.25 -7.03
CA ARG A 55 14.89 -8.51 -7.76
C ARG A 55 14.79 -9.78 -8.60
N ARG A 56 14.28 -10.87 -8.02
CA ARG A 56 14.07 -12.13 -8.73
C ARG A 56 13.05 -12.03 -9.85
N SER A 57 11.98 -11.28 -9.62
CA SER A 57 10.92 -11.11 -10.62
C SER A 57 11.43 -10.28 -11.81
N LEU A 58 12.21 -9.22 -11.57
CA LEU A 58 12.81 -8.39 -12.62
C LEU A 58 13.78 -9.16 -13.52
N SER A 59 14.61 -10.04 -12.96
CA SER A 59 15.55 -10.90 -13.72
C SER A 59 14.88 -11.85 -14.73
N ARG A 60 13.54 -11.94 -14.72
CA ARG A 60 12.77 -12.68 -15.74
C ARG A 60 12.54 -11.87 -17.02
N TYR A 61 12.78 -10.55 -16.96
CA TYR A 61 12.49 -9.61 -18.04
C TYR A 61 13.74 -9.01 -18.69
N ALA A 62 14.90 -9.23 -18.08
CA ALA A 62 16.20 -8.82 -18.60
C ALA A 62 17.26 -9.84 -18.18
N GLU A 63 18.32 -9.98 -18.97
CA GLU A 63 19.46 -10.87 -18.67
C GLU A 63 20.38 -10.23 -17.61
N ILE A 64 19.80 -9.91 -16.45
CA ILE A 64 20.47 -9.28 -15.30
C ILE A 64 20.20 -10.18 -14.09
N GLU A 65 21.26 -10.63 -13.42
CA GLU A 65 21.10 -11.47 -12.23
C GLU A 65 20.47 -10.69 -11.06
N PRO A 66 19.75 -11.35 -10.13
CA PRO A 66 19.02 -10.65 -9.07
C PRO A 66 19.87 -9.70 -8.21
N GLN A 67 21.12 -10.09 -7.93
CA GLN A 67 22.10 -9.28 -7.18
C GLN A 67 22.73 -8.12 -7.98
N GLN A 68 22.49 -8.05 -9.30
CA GLN A 68 23.09 -7.04 -10.18
C GLN A 68 22.13 -5.88 -10.51
N TRP A 69 20.88 -5.95 -10.05
CA TRP A 69 19.95 -4.83 -10.17
C TRP A 69 20.42 -3.64 -9.31
N TYR A 70 20.40 -2.46 -9.90
CA TYR A 70 20.64 -1.18 -9.24
C TYR A 70 19.38 -0.34 -9.29
N PHE A 71 19.03 0.26 -8.15
CA PHE A 71 17.86 1.11 -8.02
C PHE A 71 18.25 2.52 -7.56
N VAL A 72 17.50 3.50 -8.04
CA VAL A 72 17.57 4.89 -7.57
C VAL A 72 16.22 5.28 -6.98
N SER A 73 16.21 6.14 -5.95
CA SER A 73 14.97 6.74 -5.46
C SER A 73 14.63 7.98 -6.28
N ASN A 74 13.38 8.11 -6.71
CA ASN A 74 12.86 9.37 -7.22
C ASN A 74 12.74 10.41 -6.08
N PRO A 75 12.41 11.69 -6.36
CA PRO A 75 12.24 12.72 -5.32
C PRO A 75 11.23 12.36 -4.23
N ASP A 76 10.23 11.54 -4.55
CA ASP A 76 9.18 11.07 -3.64
C ASP A 76 9.57 9.77 -2.90
N GLY A 77 10.83 9.33 -3.01
CA GLY A 77 11.36 8.15 -2.34
C GLY A 77 11.01 6.80 -2.99
N ARG A 78 10.28 6.81 -4.12
CA ARG A 78 9.93 5.58 -4.85
C ARG A 78 11.17 4.99 -5.54
N PRO A 79 11.44 3.68 -5.40
CA PRO A 79 12.52 3.03 -6.12
C PRO A 79 12.17 2.89 -7.61
N GLU A 80 13.16 3.19 -8.46
CA GLU A 80 13.14 3.03 -9.91
C GLU A 80 14.40 2.30 -10.37
N ILE A 81 14.33 1.63 -11.53
CA ILE A 81 15.52 0.99 -12.12
C ILE A 81 16.49 2.09 -12.51
N ASP A 82 17.76 1.97 -12.11
CA ASP A 82 18.81 2.85 -12.60
C ASP A 82 19.08 2.58 -14.10
N LEU A 83 18.48 3.39 -14.96
CA LEU A 83 18.64 3.26 -16.42
C LEU A 83 20.03 3.65 -16.92
N SER A 84 20.85 4.32 -16.10
CA SER A 84 22.26 4.55 -16.44
C SER A 84 23.09 3.28 -16.30
N ALA A 85 22.74 2.43 -15.32
CA ALA A 85 23.34 1.11 -15.13
C ALA A 85 22.70 0.04 -16.04
N HIS A 86 21.39 0.13 -16.30
CA HIS A 86 20.59 -0.88 -17.00
C HIS A 86 19.78 -0.31 -18.18
N PRO A 87 20.43 0.21 -19.24
CA PRO A 87 19.74 0.78 -20.41
C PRO A 87 18.84 -0.23 -21.14
N GLU A 88 19.17 -1.52 -21.12
CA GLU A 88 18.35 -2.61 -21.66
C GLU A 88 16.98 -2.75 -20.97
N ALA A 89 16.88 -2.28 -19.72
CA ALA A 89 15.66 -2.28 -18.92
C ALA A 89 14.80 -1.02 -19.13
N GLN A 90 15.12 -0.14 -20.09
CA GLN A 90 14.41 1.14 -20.31
C GLN A 90 12.88 1.04 -20.44
N SER A 91 12.38 -0.10 -20.92
CA SER A 91 10.94 -0.34 -21.09
C SER A 91 10.28 -0.85 -19.82
N LEU A 92 11.03 -1.37 -18.86
CA LEU A 92 10.48 -1.97 -17.65
C LEU A 92 10.01 -0.90 -16.67
N ARG A 93 8.84 -1.16 -16.09
CA ARG A 93 8.29 -0.38 -14.98
C ARG A 93 7.85 -1.37 -13.91
N PHE A 94 8.04 -0.99 -12.65
CA PHE A 94 7.60 -1.81 -11.54
C PHE A 94 6.99 -0.96 -10.42
N ASN A 95 6.26 -1.62 -9.55
CA ASN A 95 5.89 -1.08 -8.25
C ASN A 95 5.85 -2.22 -7.21
N LEU A 96 6.12 -1.90 -5.95
CA LEU A 96 6.21 -2.83 -4.84
C LEU A 96 5.25 -2.36 -3.74
N SER A 97 4.53 -3.29 -3.12
CA SER A 97 3.74 -3.01 -1.91
C SER A 97 3.78 -4.20 -0.96
N HIS A 98 3.60 -3.94 0.33
CA HIS A 98 3.59 -4.96 1.36
C HIS A 98 2.77 -4.50 2.57
N SER A 99 2.02 -5.41 3.18
CA SER A 99 1.21 -5.15 4.37
C SER A 99 1.05 -6.44 5.17
N GLY A 100 1.25 -6.34 6.49
CA GLY A 100 1.22 -7.49 7.40
C GLY A 100 2.20 -8.60 6.98
N GLN A 101 1.66 -9.75 6.59
CA GLN A 101 2.41 -10.91 6.13
C GLN A 101 2.32 -11.11 4.61
N VAL A 102 2.02 -10.06 3.85
CA VAL A 102 1.86 -10.12 2.39
C VAL A 102 2.79 -9.11 1.72
N ALA A 103 3.49 -9.54 0.67
CA ALA A 103 4.25 -8.66 -0.20
C ALA A 103 3.90 -8.95 -1.67
N CYS A 104 3.84 -7.90 -2.49
CA CYS A 104 3.57 -8.01 -3.91
C CYS A 104 4.36 -7.00 -4.74
N CYS A 105 4.68 -7.35 -5.97
CA CYS A 105 5.18 -6.40 -6.96
C CYS A 105 4.48 -6.58 -8.31
N GLY A 106 4.20 -5.46 -8.98
CA GLY A 106 3.71 -5.44 -10.35
C GLY A 106 4.83 -5.06 -11.30
N ILE A 107 4.99 -5.80 -12.40
CA ILE A 107 5.96 -5.51 -13.46
C ILE A 107 5.22 -5.34 -14.78
N THR A 108 5.57 -4.33 -15.56
CA THR A 108 5.01 -4.10 -16.90
C THR A 108 6.07 -3.53 -17.85
N ARG A 109 5.74 -3.45 -19.14
CA ARG A 109 6.55 -2.80 -20.17
C ARG A 109 5.83 -1.59 -20.75
N GLY A 110 6.48 -0.43 -20.70
CA GLY A 110 6.08 0.78 -21.42
C GLY A 110 4.84 1.50 -20.86
N ALA A 111 4.38 1.14 -19.66
CA ALA A 111 3.22 1.75 -19.00
C ALA A 111 3.52 1.99 -17.52
N ALA A 112 2.97 3.05 -16.95
CA ALA A 112 3.10 3.29 -15.51
C ALA A 112 2.18 2.32 -14.76
N VAL A 113 2.73 1.63 -13.76
CA VAL A 113 2.03 0.67 -12.93
C VAL A 113 2.17 1.06 -11.46
N GLY A 114 1.10 0.85 -10.71
CA GLY A 114 1.05 0.91 -9.26
C GLY A 114 0.33 -0.32 -8.75
N VAL A 115 0.86 -0.91 -7.69
CA VAL A 115 0.22 -2.01 -6.98
C VAL A 115 0.11 -1.62 -5.51
N ASP A 116 -0.97 -2.05 -4.89
CA ASP A 116 -1.09 -1.91 -3.46
C ASP A 116 -1.70 -3.18 -2.86
N VAL A 117 -1.34 -3.48 -1.61
CA VAL A 117 -1.89 -4.61 -0.88
C VAL A 117 -2.08 -4.21 0.58
N GLU A 118 -3.26 -4.49 1.12
CA GLU A 118 -3.57 -4.31 2.53
C GLU A 118 -4.09 -5.60 3.14
N GLN A 119 -3.38 -6.10 4.14
CA GLN A 119 -3.86 -7.21 4.94
C GLN A 119 -4.95 -6.69 5.87
N GLU A 120 -6.08 -7.41 5.95
CA GLU A 120 -7.14 -7.08 6.87
C GLU A 120 -6.63 -7.13 8.32
N ARG A 121 -7.02 -6.11 9.07
CA ARG A 121 -6.66 -5.87 10.45
C ARG A 121 -7.79 -5.11 11.13
N SER A 122 -7.85 -5.12 12.46
CA SER A 122 -8.82 -4.29 13.16
C SER A 122 -8.54 -2.81 12.89
N ILE A 123 -9.55 -2.10 12.39
CA ILE A 123 -9.52 -0.65 12.21
C ILE A 123 -10.68 -0.06 13.02
N PRO A 124 -10.42 0.44 14.24
CA PRO A 124 -11.45 1.11 15.03
C PRO A 124 -12.02 2.31 14.28
N ARG A 125 -13.32 2.57 14.44
CA ARG A 125 -14.01 3.72 13.84
C ARG A 125 -13.84 3.84 12.32
N VAL A 126 -13.78 2.71 11.62
CA VAL A 126 -13.59 2.65 10.15
C VAL A 126 -14.54 3.57 9.38
N GLU A 127 -15.79 3.73 9.82
CA GLU A 127 -16.74 4.66 9.20
C GLU A 127 -16.31 6.13 9.30
N ALA A 128 -15.71 6.54 10.42
CA ALA A 128 -15.21 7.90 10.60
C ALA A 128 -14.01 8.17 9.68
N LEU A 129 -13.11 7.20 9.57
CA LEU A 129 -11.97 7.24 8.65
C LEU A 129 -12.45 7.31 7.19
N ALA A 130 -13.43 6.48 6.81
CA ALA A 130 -14.02 6.51 5.47
C ALA A 130 -14.62 7.89 5.15
N LYS A 131 -15.34 8.51 6.10
CA LYS A 131 -15.90 9.88 5.93
C LYS A 131 -14.82 10.96 5.79
N ARG A 132 -13.68 10.77 6.44
CA ARG A 132 -12.56 11.73 6.41
C ARG A 132 -11.79 11.67 5.08
N PHE A 133 -11.49 10.47 4.60
CA PHE A 133 -10.54 10.27 3.50
C PHE A 133 -11.16 9.89 2.16
N PHE A 134 -12.40 9.42 2.15
CA PHE A 134 -13.08 9.05 0.92
C PHE A 134 -14.15 10.07 0.53
N THR A 135 -14.58 10.00 -0.72
CA THR A 135 -15.71 10.80 -1.18
C THR A 135 -16.99 10.41 -0.41
N PRO A 136 -18.00 11.31 -0.31
CA PRO A 136 -19.24 10.99 0.37
C PRO A 136 -19.93 9.72 -0.14
N ALA A 137 -19.80 9.41 -1.44
CA ALA A 137 -20.37 8.21 -2.04
C ALA A 137 -19.62 6.94 -1.61
N GLU A 138 -18.29 6.97 -1.57
CA GLU A 138 -17.46 5.86 -1.09
C GLU A 138 -17.66 5.61 0.41
N ALA A 139 -17.68 6.70 1.21
CA ALA A 139 -17.95 6.62 2.64
C ALA A 139 -19.34 6.04 2.94
N ALA A 140 -20.37 6.45 2.19
CA ALA A 140 -21.70 5.86 2.28
C ALA A 140 -21.73 4.39 1.85
N ALA A 141 -20.94 4.00 0.85
CA ALA A 141 -20.81 2.61 0.43
C ALA A 141 -20.20 1.75 1.54
N VAL A 142 -19.14 2.22 2.20
CA VAL A 142 -18.54 1.52 3.37
C VAL A 142 -19.54 1.42 4.51
N ALA A 143 -20.19 2.52 4.90
CA ALA A 143 -21.16 2.54 6.00
C ALA A 143 -22.42 1.68 5.72
N GLY A 144 -22.74 1.46 4.44
CA GLY A 144 -23.85 0.58 4.03
C GLY A 144 -23.55 -0.91 4.12
N LEU A 145 -22.30 -1.32 4.34
CA LEU A 145 -21.92 -2.72 4.53
C LEU A 145 -22.27 -3.21 5.95
N PRO A 146 -22.51 -4.53 6.13
CA PRO A 146 -22.56 -5.14 7.46
C PRO A 146 -21.31 -4.79 8.28
N PRO A 147 -21.40 -4.54 9.60
CA PRO A 147 -20.28 -4.12 10.44
C PRO A 147 -19.01 -4.97 10.25
N GLU A 148 -19.16 -6.28 10.12
CA GLU A 148 -18.08 -7.24 9.91
C GLU A 148 -17.38 -7.14 8.55
N GLN A 149 -17.97 -6.44 7.56
CA GLN A 149 -17.43 -6.24 6.22
C GLN A 149 -16.93 -4.81 5.99
N GLN A 150 -17.20 -3.88 6.90
CA GLN A 150 -16.85 -2.47 6.72
C GLN A 150 -15.34 -2.26 6.61
N VAL A 151 -14.53 -3.01 7.38
CA VAL A 151 -13.07 -2.94 7.32
C VAL A 151 -12.55 -3.40 5.95
N GLY A 152 -12.95 -4.59 5.48
CA GLY A 152 -12.59 -5.08 4.15
C GLY A 152 -13.04 -4.13 3.03
N GLY A 153 -14.24 -3.53 3.16
CA GLY A 153 -14.74 -2.52 2.24
C GLY A 153 -13.89 -1.24 2.25
N PHE A 154 -13.51 -0.75 3.43
CA PHE A 154 -12.61 0.41 3.55
C PHE A 154 -11.24 0.14 2.91
N LEU A 155 -10.64 -1.02 3.22
CA LEU A 155 -9.35 -1.41 2.66
C LEU A 155 -9.42 -1.56 1.15
N SER A 156 -10.52 -2.07 0.60
CA SER A 156 -10.72 -2.14 -0.86
C SER A 156 -10.63 -0.77 -1.55
N TYR A 157 -11.30 0.25 -1.00
CA TYR A 157 -11.21 1.62 -1.51
C TYR A 157 -9.82 2.23 -1.30
N TRP A 158 -9.24 1.99 -0.11
CA TRP A 158 -7.90 2.46 0.24
C TRP A 158 -6.86 1.94 -0.75
N THR A 159 -6.81 0.63 -0.94
CA THR A 159 -5.83 -0.05 -1.81
C THR A 159 -5.99 0.38 -3.27
N LEU A 160 -7.22 0.60 -3.76
CA LEU A 160 -7.45 1.15 -5.10
C LEU A 160 -6.86 2.56 -5.26
N LYS A 161 -7.07 3.44 -4.29
CA LYS A 161 -6.54 4.80 -4.30
C LYS A 161 -5.01 4.78 -4.22
N GLU A 162 -4.43 4.04 -3.30
CA GLU A 162 -2.98 3.88 -3.16
C GLU A 162 -2.33 3.32 -4.44
N ALA A 163 -2.90 2.28 -5.05
CA ALA A 163 -2.37 1.74 -6.30
C ALA A 163 -2.39 2.80 -7.41
N ALA A 164 -3.44 3.60 -7.50
CA ALA A 164 -3.55 4.68 -8.47
C ALA A 164 -2.51 5.79 -8.21
N LEU A 165 -2.39 6.24 -6.96
CA LEU A 165 -1.40 7.25 -6.55
C LEU A 165 0.03 6.77 -6.78
N LYS A 166 0.33 5.50 -6.45
CA LYS A 166 1.63 4.85 -6.73
C LYS A 166 1.92 4.80 -8.22
N ALA A 167 0.92 4.59 -9.07
CA ALA A 167 1.13 4.60 -10.52
C ALA A 167 1.46 6.00 -11.08
N THR A 168 1.06 7.09 -10.42
CA THR A 168 1.44 8.46 -10.82
C THR A 168 2.91 8.77 -10.54
N GLY A 169 3.50 8.12 -9.54
CA GLY A 169 4.85 8.39 -9.05
C GLY A 169 4.94 9.44 -7.93
N ARG A 170 3.85 10.15 -7.63
CA ARG A 170 3.80 11.26 -6.64
C ARG A 170 3.19 10.87 -5.28
N GLY A 171 2.59 9.69 -5.17
CA GLY A 171 2.02 9.18 -3.91
C GLY A 171 0.88 10.06 -3.37
N LEU A 172 0.79 10.20 -2.05
CA LEU A 172 -0.27 10.94 -1.33
C LEU A 172 -0.33 12.45 -1.65
N GLN A 173 0.70 13.04 -2.26
CA GLN A 173 0.72 14.45 -2.64
C GLN A 173 -0.40 14.83 -3.63
N ASP A 174 -0.87 13.87 -4.42
CA ASP A 174 -1.99 14.08 -5.33
C ASP A 174 -3.36 14.07 -4.62
N GLY A 175 -3.42 13.72 -3.33
CA GLY A 175 -4.65 13.67 -2.53
C GLY A 175 -5.51 12.43 -2.79
N LEU A 176 -6.11 11.86 -1.73
CA LEU A 176 -6.99 10.69 -1.82
C LEU A 176 -8.36 11.01 -2.47
N ASP A 177 -8.71 12.29 -2.58
CA ASP A 177 -9.91 12.82 -3.22
C ASP A 177 -9.75 13.08 -4.72
N ALA A 178 -8.52 13.01 -5.25
CA ALA A 178 -8.25 13.16 -6.69
C ALA A 178 -8.90 12.07 -7.56
N ILE A 179 -9.29 10.95 -6.94
CA ILE A 179 -9.85 9.77 -7.58
C ILE A 179 -11.03 9.26 -6.75
N ALA A 180 -12.16 9.03 -7.40
CA ALA A 180 -13.32 8.42 -6.77
C ALA A 180 -13.62 7.09 -7.44
N PHE A 181 -13.87 6.05 -6.64
CA PHE A 181 -14.23 4.73 -7.12
C PHE A 181 -15.69 4.41 -6.79
N GLN A 182 -16.28 3.56 -7.62
CA GLN A 182 -17.52 2.86 -7.34
C GLN A 182 -17.25 1.38 -7.57
N ILE A 183 -17.48 0.56 -6.54
CA ILE A 183 -17.31 -0.88 -6.60
C ILE A 183 -18.71 -1.49 -6.67
N HIS A 184 -18.98 -2.25 -7.74
CA HIS A 184 -20.26 -2.91 -7.98
C HIS A 184 -20.03 -4.34 -8.43
N ASP A 185 -20.47 -5.34 -7.65
CA ASP A 185 -20.20 -6.75 -7.90
C ASP A 185 -18.72 -6.95 -8.26
N GLN A 186 -18.42 -7.50 -9.43
CA GLN A 186 -17.07 -7.70 -9.97
C GLN A 186 -16.58 -6.52 -10.83
N THR A 187 -17.07 -5.30 -10.59
CA THR A 187 -16.74 -4.12 -11.41
C THR A 187 -16.17 -3.00 -10.56
N VAL A 188 -15.07 -2.40 -11.01
CA VAL A 188 -14.51 -1.16 -10.44
C VAL A 188 -14.66 -0.04 -11.48
N VAL A 189 -15.45 0.98 -11.14
CA VAL A 189 -15.59 2.18 -11.96
C VAL A 189 -14.84 3.32 -11.29
N ALA A 190 -13.85 3.87 -11.98
CA ALA A 190 -13.11 5.04 -11.51
C ALA A 190 -13.63 6.32 -12.18
N LYS A 191 -13.85 7.35 -11.36
CA LYS A 191 -14.03 8.73 -11.78
C LYS A 191 -12.76 9.48 -11.41
N LEU A 192 -12.17 10.14 -12.39
CA LEU A 192 -10.84 10.75 -12.31
C LEU A 192 -10.99 12.27 -12.46
N PRO A 193 -11.59 12.97 -11.48
CA PRO A 193 -11.86 14.40 -11.61
C PRO A 193 -10.57 15.23 -11.73
N GLN A 194 -9.47 14.77 -11.14
CA GLN A 194 -8.22 15.53 -11.06
C GLN A 194 -7.03 14.86 -11.78
N LEU A 195 -7.15 13.57 -12.15
CA LEU A 195 -6.15 12.89 -12.99
C LEU A 195 -6.44 13.13 -14.47
N ALA A 196 -5.69 14.05 -15.08
CA ALA A 196 -5.80 14.37 -16.49
C ALA A 196 -5.48 13.16 -17.38
N ARG A 197 -6.15 13.07 -18.53
CA ARG A 197 -5.67 12.23 -19.64
C ARG A 197 -4.33 12.79 -20.09
N SER A 198 -3.30 11.96 -20.14
CA SER A 198 -2.03 12.34 -20.73
C SER A 198 -1.84 11.65 -22.07
N GLU A 199 -0.84 12.07 -22.82
CA GLU A 199 -0.43 11.42 -24.07
C GLU A 199 0.89 10.70 -23.86
N SER A 200 1.09 9.57 -24.55
CA SER A 200 2.41 8.94 -24.64
C SER A 200 3.35 9.82 -25.46
N ALA A 201 4.65 9.51 -25.42
CA ALA A 201 5.64 10.13 -26.29
C ALA A 201 5.33 9.94 -27.80
N GLN A 202 4.46 8.99 -28.14
CA GLN A 202 3.99 8.70 -29.49
C GLN A 202 2.59 9.30 -29.79
N GLY A 203 2.08 10.21 -28.95
CA GLY A 203 0.81 10.89 -29.15
C GLY A 203 -0.43 10.02 -28.92
N GLN A 204 -0.30 8.89 -28.20
CA GLN A 204 -1.44 8.06 -27.87
C GLN A 204 -2.10 8.56 -26.58
N VAL A 205 -3.41 8.79 -26.62
CA VAL A 205 -4.18 9.14 -25.42
C VAL A 205 -4.11 7.97 -24.42
N LEU A 206 -3.56 8.26 -23.26
CA LEU A 206 -3.49 7.34 -22.14
C LEU A 206 -4.76 7.46 -21.28
N GLY A 207 -5.12 6.35 -20.66
CA GLY A 207 -6.19 6.23 -19.70
C GLY A 207 -5.79 5.33 -18.55
N TRP A 208 -6.69 5.24 -17.56
CA TRP A 208 -6.46 4.51 -16.32
C TRP A 208 -7.27 3.23 -16.26
N ARG A 209 -6.62 2.12 -15.87
CA ARG A 209 -7.18 0.77 -15.80
C ARG A 209 -6.92 0.28 -14.38
N PHE A 210 -7.94 -0.31 -13.78
CA PHE A 210 -7.89 -0.76 -12.40
C PHE A 210 -8.34 -2.22 -12.31
N ALA A 211 -7.72 -2.96 -11.41
CA ALA A 211 -8.21 -4.23 -10.92
C ALA A 211 -8.11 -4.22 -9.39
N LEU A 212 -9.16 -4.68 -8.73
CA LEU A 212 -9.14 -5.00 -7.31
C LEU A 212 -9.24 -6.51 -7.19
N LEU A 213 -8.39 -7.08 -6.35
CA LEU A 213 -8.27 -8.50 -6.10
C LEU A 213 -8.48 -8.77 -4.62
N GLU A 214 -9.38 -9.68 -4.29
CA GLU A 214 -9.51 -10.23 -2.94
C GLU A 214 -8.79 -11.57 -2.93
N ILE A 215 -7.81 -11.73 -2.05
CA ILE A 215 -7.00 -12.94 -1.98
C ILE A 215 -7.24 -13.60 -0.61
N GLU A 216 -8.00 -14.69 -0.61
CA GLU A 216 -8.28 -15.52 0.57
C GLU A 216 -7.37 -16.74 0.59
N LEU A 217 -6.16 -16.57 1.12
CA LEU A 217 -5.19 -17.66 1.26
C LEU A 217 -4.75 -17.84 2.71
N GLY A 218 -5.73 -17.80 3.62
CA GLY A 218 -5.56 -17.87 5.07
C GLY A 218 -5.31 -16.51 5.74
N LEU A 219 -5.15 -15.45 4.96
CA LEU A 219 -5.03 -14.06 5.39
C LEU A 219 -5.88 -13.21 4.45
N PRO A 220 -7.03 -12.67 4.89
CA PRO A 220 -7.83 -11.80 4.05
C PRO A 220 -7.04 -10.54 3.72
N CYS A 221 -6.97 -10.20 2.44
CA CYS A 221 -6.30 -8.99 1.97
C CYS A 221 -6.96 -8.44 0.71
N ALA A 222 -6.95 -7.12 0.61
CA ALA A 222 -7.28 -6.39 -0.60
C ALA A 222 -5.98 -6.10 -1.36
N LEU A 223 -5.96 -6.36 -2.67
CA LEU A 223 -4.84 -6.04 -3.54
C LEU A 223 -5.35 -5.30 -4.77
N ALA A 224 -4.79 -4.14 -5.07
CA ALA A 224 -5.17 -3.38 -6.26
C ALA A 224 -4.01 -3.20 -7.23
N VAL A 225 -4.35 -3.08 -8.50
CA VAL A 225 -3.43 -2.78 -9.60
C VAL A 225 -4.00 -1.61 -10.38
N ALA A 226 -3.19 -0.57 -10.58
CA ALA A 226 -3.48 0.54 -11.45
C ALA A 226 -2.49 0.57 -12.61
N LEU A 227 -2.99 0.75 -13.82
CA LEU A 227 -2.20 0.84 -15.04
C LEU A 227 -2.59 2.07 -15.85
N HIS A 228 -1.62 2.92 -16.15
CA HIS A 228 -1.77 4.06 -17.05
C HIS A 228 -1.20 3.73 -18.43
N SER A 229 -2.10 3.51 -19.40
CA SER A 229 -1.74 2.99 -20.74
C SER A 229 -2.72 3.46 -21.82
N ALA A 230 -2.40 3.29 -23.10
CA ALA A 230 -3.39 3.39 -24.18
C ALA A 230 -4.14 2.06 -24.39
N GLN A 231 -3.56 0.95 -23.93
CA GLN A 231 -4.03 -0.41 -24.16
C GLN A 231 -4.87 -0.93 -22.99
N GLN A 232 -5.61 -2.01 -23.25
CA GLN A 232 -6.30 -2.73 -22.17
C GLN A 232 -5.31 -3.46 -21.27
N MET A 233 -5.62 -3.52 -19.98
CA MET A 233 -4.81 -4.26 -19.02
C MET A 233 -5.11 -5.75 -19.10
N ARG A 234 -4.05 -6.55 -19.26
CA ARG A 234 -4.08 -8.00 -19.04
C ARG A 234 -3.24 -8.30 -17.81
N LEU A 235 -3.84 -8.92 -16.80
CA LEU A 235 -3.14 -9.28 -15.57
C LEU A 235 -2.69 -10.76 -15.65
N CYS A 236 -1.44 -11.02 -15.29
CA CYS A 236 -0.92 -12.37 -15.06
C CYS A 236 -0.46 -12.45 -13.60
N ILE A 237 -1.00 -13.39 -12.84
CA ILE A 237 -0.81 -13.45 -11.39
C ILE A 237 0.11 -14.62 -11.06
N HIS A 238 1.19 -14.32 -10.35
CA HIS A 238 2.23 -15.28 -9.97
C HIS A 238 2.27 -15.38 -8.45
N ARG A 239 1.90 -16.53 -7.90
CA ARG A 239 2.06 -16.82 -6.48
C ARG A 239 3.44 -17.39 -6.22
N CYS A 240 4.21 -16.76 -5.35
CA CYS A 240 5.53 -17.19 -4.94
C CYS A 240 5.45 -17.96 -3.61
N GLY A 241 6.06 -19.15 -3.55
CA GLY A 241 6.16 -19.99 -2.35
C GLY A 241 7.59 -20.47 -2.09
N CYS A 242 7.79 -21.20 -0.99
CA CYS A 242 9.10 -21.63 -0.48
C CYS A 242 9.86 -22.69 -1.32
N TYR A 243 9.24 -23.31 -2.31
CA TYR A 243 9.86 -24.31 -3.18
C TYR A 243 9.51 -24.04 -4.63
N ASP A 244 10.53 -23.80 -5.47
CA ASP A 244 10.76 -24.05 -6.92
C ASP A 244 9.59 -24.11 -7.94
N ALA A 245 8.36 -23.84 -7.55
CA ALA A 245 7.19 -23.72 -8.40
C ALA A 245 6.93 -22.25 -8.78
N MET A 246 8.00 -21.46 -8.95
CA MET A 246 7.96 -20.13 -9.60
C MET A 246 7.83 -20.23 -11.14
N LEU A 247 7.20 -21.31 -11.63
CA LEU A 247 7.22 -21.71 -13.03
C LEU A 247 5.88 -22.30 -13.48
N ASN A 248 4.90 -21.41 -13.65
CA ASN A 248 4.03 -21.46 -14.84
C ASN A 248 3.21 -20.16 -14.89
N PRO A 249 3.07 -19.50 -16.06
CA PRO A 249 2.07 -18.46 -16.24
C PRO A 249 0.71 -19.13 -16.19
N ALA A 250 0.18 -19.33 -14.99
CA ALA A 250 -1.25 -19.47 -14.85
C ALA A 250 -1.82 -18.07 -15.20
N VAL A 251 -2.47 -17.96 -16.35
CA VAL A 251 -3.48 -16.91 -16.51
C VAL A 251 -4.55 -17.26 -15.49
N VAL A 252 -4.46 -16.67 -14.31
CA VAL A 252 -5.34 -17.02 -13.21
C VAL A 252 -6.65 -16.25 -13.37
N ALA A 253 -7.58 -16.86 -14.10
CA ALA A 253 -9.00 -16.78 -13.75
C ALA A 253 -9.41 -17.94 -12.80
N SER A 254 -8.46 -18.73 -12.28
CA SER A 254 -8.76 -20.02 -11.64
C SER A 254 -7.83 -20.44 -10.49
N THR A 255 -7.33 -19.52 -9.67
CA THR A 255 -6.70 -19.85 -8.38
C THR A 255 -7.83 -19.84 -7.37
N PRO A 256 -8.06 -20.94 -6.63
CA PRO A 256 -9.02 -20.94 -5.54
C PRO A 256 -8.72 -19.78 -4.58
N GLY A 257 -9.71 -18.93 -4.31
CA GLY A 257 -9.59 -17.81 -3.37
C GLY A 257 -9.08 -16.48 -3.94
N VAL A 258 -9.06 -16.28 -5.27
CA VAL A 258 -8.77 -14.96 -5.87
C VAL A 258 -10.01 -14.43 -6.61
N THR A 259 -10.64 -13.39 -6.08
CA THR A 259 -11.74 -12.65 -6.76
C THR A 259 -11.15 -11.46 -7.49
N VAL A 260 -11.54 -11.22 -8.75
CA VAL A 260 -11.07 -10.06 -9.54
C VAL A 260 -12.25 -9.16 -9.90
N HIS A 261 -12.18 -7.89 -9.48
CA HIS A 261 -13.10 -6.84 -9.87
C HIS A 261 -12.49 -6.00 -11.01
N GLN A 262 -13.23 -5.84 -12.11
CA GLN A 262 -12.76 -5.34 -13.40
C GLN A 262 -13.34 -3.96 -13.76
N GLY A 263 -12.59 -3.07 -14.41
CA GLY A 263 -13.17 -1.88 -15.03
C GLY A 263 -13.86 -2.17 -16.39
N PRO A 264 -14.68 -1.25 -16.93
CA PRO A 264 -15.52 -1.43 -18.14
C PRO A 264 -14.74 -1.63 -19.47
N ASN A 265 -13.45 -1.95 -19.38
CA ASN A 265 -12.50 -2.02 -20.46
C ASN A 265 -11.57 -3.26 -20.36
N LEU A 266 -11.77 -4.14 -19.37
CA LEU A 266 -11.06 -5.43 -19.35
C LEU A 266 -11.75 -6.46 -20.26
N GLY A 267 -10.96 -7.31 -20.89
CA GLY A 267 -11.43 -8.57 -21.46
C GLY A 267 -10.83 -9.71 -20.64
N VAL A 268 -11.64 -10.41 -19.85
CA VAL A 268 -11.30 -11.73 -19.29
C VAL A 268 -12.55 -12.63 -19.29
N VAL A 269 -12.32 -13.89 -19.66
CA VAL A 269 -13.31 -14.95 -19.86
C VAL A 269 -13.63 -15.65 -18.52
N ASP A 270 -14.94 -15.68 -18.23
CA ASP A 270 -15.76 -16.51 -17.32
C ASP A 270 -15.68 -16.40 -15.78
N ALA A 271 -16.87 -16.63 -15.19
CA ALA A 271 -17.38 -16.05 -13.95
C ALA A 271 -17.40 -16.97 -12.71
N TRP A 272 -17.13 -16.33 -11.55
CA TRP A 272 -17.87 -16.27 -10.27
C TRP A 272 -18.54 -17.50 -9.61
N ARG A 273 -18.35 -17.62 -8.28
CA ARG A 273 -19.42 -17.76 -7.25
C ARG A 273 -19.00 -17.09 -5.92
N PRO A 274 -19.92 -16.51 -5.13
CA PRO A 274 -19.63 -15.94 -3.83
C PRO A 274 -19.85 -17.02 -2.76
N LEU A 275 -19.07 -17.02 -1.68
CA LEU A 275 -19.55 -17.63 -0.45
C LEU A 275 -19.15 -16.78 0.76
N SER A 276 -20.22 -16.37 1.45
CA SER A 276 -20.31 -16.09 2.87
C SER A 276 -19.40 -17.00 3.71
N ASN A 277 -18.54 -16.40 4.53
CA ASN A 277 -18.38 -16.76 5.93
C ASN A 277 -17.54 -15.69 6.64
N GLY A 278 -18.15 -15.02 7.61
CA GLY A 278 -17.48 -14.08 8.49
C GLY A 278 -16.33 -14.77 9.23
N TRP A 279 -15.18 -14.13 9.21
CA TRP A 279 -14.04 -14.51 10.03
C TRP A 279 -14.40 -14.32 11.51
N SER A 280 -14.46 -15.42 12.27
CA SER A 280 -14.78 -15.42 13.70
C SER A 280 -13.52 -15.33 14.58
N GLY A 281 -12.64 -14.38 14.26
CA GLY A 281 -11.44 -14.12 15.05
C GLY A 281 -11.71 -13.09 16.14
N GLU A 282 -11.92 -13.54 17.38
CA GLU A 282 -12.04 -12.66 18.54
C GLU A 282 -10.70 -11.98 18.82
N GLY A 283 -10.62 -10.70 18.47
CA GLY A 283 -9.59 -9.76 18.89
C GLY A 283 -10.23 -8.39 19.07
N HIS A 284 -11.06 -8.24 20.10
CA HIS A 284 -11.65 -6.95 20.45
C HIS A 284 -10.55 -5.98 20.90
N PHE A 285 -10.25 -4.99 20.07
CA PHE A 285 -9.36 -3.87 20.42
C PHE A 285 -10.20 -2.60 20.60
N ASN A 286 -10.57 -2.32 21.85
CA ASN A 286 -11.19 -1.05 22.27
C ASN A 286 -10.09 0.02 22.42
N LEU A 287 -9.61 0.57 21.30
CA LEU A 287 -8.53 1.57 21.28
C LEU A 287 -9.01 3.01 21.57
N CYS A 288 -10.31 3.29 21.47
CA CYS A 288 -10.82 4.66 21.48
C CYS A 288 -11.49 5.13 22.79
N GLU A 289 -12.09 4.25 23.59
CA GLU A 289 -12.84 4.71 24.78
C GLU A 289 -11.94 5.33 25.87
N LYS A 290 -10.65 5.00 25.90
CA LYS A 290 -9.70 5.57 26.87
C LYS A 290 -9.12 6.94 26.48
N ARG A 291 -9.29 7.41 25.25
CA ARG A 291 -8.57 8.58 24.71
C ARG A 291 -9.38 9.88 24.73
N MET A 292 -10.64 9.85 25.18
CA MET A 292 -11.54 11.02 25.21
C MET A 292 -11.38 11.88 26.47
N THR A 293 -10.15 12.29 26.77
CA THR A 293 -9.95 13.59 27.41
C THR A 293 -9.34 14.48 26.36
N GLU A 294 -10.18 15.29 25.71
CA GLU A 294 -9.75 16.42 24.88
C GLU A 294 -8.64 17.17 25.62
N ALA A 295 -7.62 17.64 24.89
CA ALA A 295 -6.57 18.42 25.50
C ALA A 295 -7.21 19.64 26.21
N SER A 296 -7.14 19.68 27.54
CA SER A 296 -7.78 20.72 28.36
C SER A 296 -7.23 22.14 28.11
N SER A 297 -6.14 22.25 27.33
CA SER A 297 -5.46 23.46 26.86
C SER A 297 -4.60 23.11 25.63
N ALA A 298 -4.17 24.10 24.83
CA ALA A 298 -3.23 23.87 23.74
C ALA A 298 -1.98 23.09 24.22
N PRO A 299 -1.78 21.84 23.76
CA PRO A 299 -0.75 20.98 24.32
C PRO A 299 0.64 21.42 23.84
N ASN A 300 1.61 21.41 24.75
CA ASN A 300 2.99 21.73 24.40
C ASN A 300 3.69 20.54 23.69
N ALA A 301 4.88 20.78 23.14
CA ALA A 301 5.65 19.77 22.41
C ALA A 301 5.85 18.46 23.20
N VAL A 302 6.07 18.53 24.51
CA VAL A 302 6.26 17.33 25.35
C VAL A 302 4.97 16.51 25.45
N GLN A 303 3.82 17.16 25.56
CA GLN A 303 2.52 16.50 25.60
C GLN A 303 2.18 15.87 24.24
N ILE A 304 2.44 16.58 23.14
CA ILE A 304 2.21 16.07 21.77
C ILE A 304 3.13 14.87 21.50
N GLN A 305 4.42 14.99 21.84
CA GLN A 305 5.38 13.89 21.68
C GLN A 305 5.00 12.68 22.54
N GLY A 306 4.55 12.91 23.78
CA GLY A 306 4.05 11.85 24.66
C GLY A 306 2.84 11.13 24.06
N TRP A 307 1.89 11.88 23.50
CA TRP A 307 0.72 11.31 22.82
C TRP A 307 1.11 10.46 21.62
N ILE A 308 1.98 10.97 20.73
CA ILE A 308 2.43 10.23 19.53
C ILE A 308 3.21 8.97 19.95
N ARG A 309 4.08 9.08 20.95
CA ARG A 309 4.82 7.93 21.48
C ARG A 309 3.87 6.86 21.98
N ASP A 310 2.92 7.22 22.83
CA ASP A 310 1.98 6.27 23.43
C ASP A 310 1.09 5.64 22.35
N TYR A 311 0.71 6.40 21.33
CA TYR A 311 0.04 5.90 20.13
C TYR A 311 0.85 4.82 19.42
N LEU A 312 2.14 5.09 19.16
CA LEU A 312 3.02 4.15 18.45
C LEU A 312 3.30 2.90 19.28
N VAL A 313 3.52 3.03 20.60
CA VAL A 313 3.69 1.88 21.52
C VAL A 313 2.52 0.91 21.40
N GLU A 314 1.30 1.44 21.48
CA GLU A 314 0.09 0.62 21.45
C GLU A 314 -0.16 0.01 20.06
N THR A 315 -0.02 0.82 19.02
CA THR A 315 -0.29 0.41 17.63
C THR A 315 0.73 -0.61 17.13
N LEU A 316 2.00 -0.40 17.46
CA LEU A 316 3.10 -1.27 17.02
C LEU A 316 3.33 -2.45 17.97
N GLN A 317 2.75 -2.41 19.17
CA GLN A 317 2.94 -3.39 20.26
C GLN A 317 4.42 -3.56 20.65
N VAL A 318 5.12 -2.44 20.80
CA VAL A 318 6.55 -2.39 21.17
C VAL A 318 6.74 -1.85 22.58
N ASP A 319 7.95 -2.01 23.14
CA ASP A 319 8.28 -1.41 24.44
C ASP A 319 8.41 0.12 24.27
N PRO A 320 7.89 0.95 25.19
CA PRO A 320 8.09 2.41 25.15
C PRO A 320 9.53 2.87 24.94
N LYS A 321 10.52 2.09 25.40
CA LYS A 321 11.94 2.40 25.19
C LYS A 321 12.40 2.26 23.73
N ASP A 322 11.66 1.53 22.91
CA ASP A 322 11.95 1.30 21.50
C ASP A 322 11.44 2.47 20.63
N ILE A 323 10.64 3.38 21.19
CA ILE A 323 10.21 4.61 20.52
C ILE A 323 11.21 5.74 20.79
N ASP A 324 12.19 5.88 19.91
CA ASP A 324 13.15 6.98 19.87
C ASP A 324 12.56 8.26 19.22
N PRO A 325 12.49 9.41 19.93
CA PRO A 325 11.95 10.65 19.40
C PRO A 325 12.63 11.20 18.13
N GLN A 326 13.88 10.80 17.89
CA GLN A 326 14.69 11.25 16.76
C GLN A 326 14.69 10.26 15.59
N ARG A 327 14.08 9.08 15.77
CA ARG A 327 13.96 8.09 14.71
C ARG A 327 12.91 8.53 13.69
N PRO A 328 13.19 8.39 12.39
CA PRO A 328 12.19 8.67 11.35
C PRO A 328 10.96 7.75 11.46
N PHE A 329 9.76 8.30 11.22
CA PHE A 329 8.50 7.52 11.17
C PHE A 329 8.59 6.32 10.22
N THR A 330 9.31 6.47 9.10
CA THR A 330 9.50 5.40 8.11
C THR A 330 10.26 4.17 8.62
N GLU A 331 10.96 4.26 9.75
CA GLU A 331 11.68 3.15 10.38
C GLU A 331 10.83 2.38 11.41
N TYR A 332 9.61 2.83 11.67
CA TYR A 332 8.64 2.12 12.53
C TYR A 332 7.76 1.13 11.75
N GLY A 333 7.96 1.00 10.43
CA GLY A 333 7.18 0.09 9.59
C GLY A 333 5.72 0.51 9.43
N LEU A 334 5.42 1.81 9.59
CA LEU A 334 4.09 2.36 9.34
C LEU A 334 3.80 2.36 7.83
N ASP A 335 2.69 1.76 7.43
CA ASP A 335 2.16 1.92 6.07
C ASP A 335 1.42 3.25 5.90
N SER A 336 1.09 3.61 4.65
CA SER A 336 0.38 4.85 4.33
C SER A 336 -0.92 4.97 5.13
N ALA A 337 -1.65 3.86 5.32
CA ALA A 337 -2.90 3.84 6.07
C ALA A 337 -2.68 4.20 7.54
N ALA A 338 -1.69 3.58 8.20
CA ALA A 338 -1.37 3.86 9.59
C ALA A 338 -0.94 5.31 9.81
N VAL A 339 -0.17 5.89 8.89
CA VAL A 339 0.24 7.30 8.93
C VAL A 339 -0.97 8.24 8.86
N VAL A 340 -1.89 7.96 7.94
CA VAL A 340 -3.08 8.79 7.71
C VAL A 340 -4.08 8.66 8.87
N ILE A 341 -4.25 7.46 9.43
CA ILE A 341 -5.07 7.23 10.62
C ILE A 341 -4.48 7.95 11.84
N LEU A 342 -3.16 7.83 12.06
CA LEU A 342 -2.45 8.56 13.12
C LEU A 342 -2.65 10.07 13.00
N THR A 343 -2.56 10.60 11.78
CA THR A 343 -2.77 12.03 11.52
C THR A 343 -4.20 12.46 11.87
N GLY A 344 -5.21 11.70 11.45
CA GLY A 344 -6.61 11.98 11.80
C GLY A 344 -6.93 11.88 13.30
N ASP A 345 -6.36 10.90 14.00
CA ASP A 345 -6.51 10.79 15.44
C ASP A 345 -5.80 11.95 16.18
N LEU A 346 -4.69 12.43 15.63
CA LEU A 346 -3.96 13.59 16.17
C LEU A 346 -4.70 14.90 15.92
N GLU A 347 -5.33 15.08 14.75
CA GLU A 347 -6.24 16.20 14.44
C GLU A 347 -7.38 16.29 15.46
N GLU A 348 -8.05 15.17 15.73
CA GLU A 348 -9.17 15.09 16.67
C GLU A 348 -8.70 15.44 18.09
N TRP A 349 -7.56 14.91 18.53
CA TRP A 349 -7.02 15.20 19.85
C TRP A 349 -6.57 16.66 20.02
N LEU A 350 -6.02 17.27 18.96
CA LEU A 350 -5.61 18.67 18.92
C LEU A 350 -6.77 19.63 18.63
N ALA A 351 -7.94 19.12 18.24
CA ALA A 351 -9.09 19.88 17.76
C ALA A 351 -8.74 20.89 16.65
N ARG A 352 -7.92 20.47 15.68
CA ARG A 352 -7.52 21.30 14.52
C ARG A 352 -7.23 20.48 13.27
N ASP A 353 -7.36 21.11 12.11
CA ASP A 353 -7.01 20.50 10.83
C ASP A 353 -5.48 20.37 10.68
N LEU A 354 -5.02 19.22 10.20
CA LEU A 354 -3.63 18.94 9.88
C LEU A 354 -3.50 18.58 8.40
N ASP A 355 -2.34 18.89 7.82
CA ASP A 355 -2.04 18.44 6.47
C ASP A 355 -1.83 16.91 6.44
N PRO A 356 -2.47 16.15 5.53
CA PRO A 356 -2.22 14.72 5.39
C PRO A 356 -0.76 14.34 5.06
N THR A 357 0.05 15.25 4.50
CA THR A 357 1.47 15.01 4.20
C THR A 357 2.40 15.41 5.35
N LEU A 358 1.87 15.87 6.48
CA LEU A 358 2.63 16.41 7.61
C LEU A 358 3.76 15.50 8.09
N LEU A 359 3.54 14.17 8.13
CA LEU A 359 4.56 13.21 8.57
C LEU A 359 5.69 13.00 7.55
N GLN A 360 5.52 13.46 6.30
CA GLN A 360 6.57 13.48 5.29
C GLN A 360 7.50 14.69 5.50
N ASP A 361 6.94 15.83 5.88
CA ASP A 361 7.70 17.06 6.12
C ASP A 361 8.39 17.06 7.50
N TYR A 362 7.71 16.50 8.51
CA TYR A 362 8.19 16.42 9.88
C TYR A 362 8.43 14.96 10.25
N THR A 363 9.60 14.46 9.85
CA THR A 363 9.87 13.02 9.77
C THR A 363 10.06 12.32 11.11
N THR A 364 10.19 13.03 12.23
CA THR A 364 10.43 12.47 13.57
C THR A 364 9.44 13.01 14.59
N LEU A 365 9.24 12.29 15.71
CA LEU A 365 8.32 12.71 16.77
C LEU A 365 8.72 14.07 17.35
N GLU A 366 10.02 14.29 17.58
CA GLU A 366 10.54 15.54 18.14
C GLU A 366 10.25 16.73 17.19
N VAL A 367 10.54 16.55 15.90
CA VAL A 367 10.38 17.60 14.89
C VAL A 367 8.90 17.91 14.67
N LEU A 368 8.06 16.87 14.59
CA LEU A 368 6.61 17.01 14.47
C LEU A 368 6.00 17.70 15.69
N ALA A 369 6.32 17.26 16.90
CA ALA A 369 5.76 17.82 18.12
C ALA A 369 6.15 19.30 18.31
N ASN A 370 7.40 19.66 18.00
CA ASN A 370 7.86 21.04 18.05
C ASN A 370 7.10 21.92 17.05
N HIS A 371 6.97 21.47 15.80
CA HIS A 371 6.19 22.19 14.79
C HIS A 371 4.75 22.41 15.28
N LEU A 372 4.09 21.34 15.72
CA LEU A 372 2.69 21.37 16.10
C LEU A 372 2.41 22.22 17.34
N SER A 373 3.36 22.30 18.28
CA SER A 373 3.26 23.17 19.45
C SER A 373 3.50 24.65 19.16
N SER A 374 4.16 24.96 18.04
CA SER A 374 4.47 26.33 17.62
C SER A 374 3.40 26.97 16.74
N SER A 375 2.47 26.16 16.20
CA SER A 375 1.42 26.59 15.28
C SER A 375 0.30 27.43 15.90
N ASP A 376 0.40 27.83 17.18
CA ASP A 376 -0.57 28.71 17.88
C ASP A 376 -0.46 30.21 17.47
N THR A 377 0.10 30.50 16.30
CA THR A 377 0.10 31.84 15.72
C THR A 377 -0.24 31.75 14.24
N HIS A 378 -1.54 31.66 13.91
CA HIS A 378 -2.19 32.56 12.93
C HIS A 378 -3.71 32.41 12.93
#